data_AF-A0A660XE51-F1
#
_entry.id   AF-A0A660XE51-F1
#
_cell.length_a   1.000
_cell.length_b   1.000
_cell.length_c   1.000
_cell.angle_alpha   90.00
_cell.angle_beta   90.00
_cell.angle_gamma   90.00
#
_symmetry.space_group_name_H-M   'P 1'
#
loop_
_entity.id
_entity.type
_entity.pdbx_description
1 polymer ?
#
loop_
_entity_poly.entity_id
_entity_poly.type
_entity_poly.pdbx_seq_one_letter_code
_entity_poly.pdbx_strand_id
1 'polypeptide(L)'
;VINKSGLKVYIIKSIDRKLPLPDVAHAKDLDLSGLLSEIERIISSGTKVDIDYYIEEHVDEYHQEEIYDYFSDAETDSVKDALDELGEAEFSEEEVRLVRIKFISEVGN
;
A
#
# COMPACT_ATOMS: atom_id res chain seq x y z
N VAL A 1 -4.57 -21.53 13.70
CA VAL A 1 -4.53 -21.29 12.23
C VAL A 1 -5.18 -19.93 11.98
N ILE A 2 -4.43 -18.96 11.46
CA ILE A 2 -4.97 -17.64 11.13
C ILE A 2 -5.98 -17.82 9.99
N ASN A 3 -7.22 -17.38 10.17
CA ASN A 3 -8.25 -17.43 9.14
C ASN A 3 -7.97 -16.35 8.08
N LYS A 4 -7.13 -16.68 7.09
CA LYS A 4 -6.69 -15.77 6.03
C LYS A 4 -7.86 -15.20 5.21
N SER A 5 -8.89 -15.99 4.95
CA SER A 5 -10.08 -15.53 4.21
C SER A 5 -10.89 -14.50 5.01
N GLY A 6 -11.04 -14.71 6.33
CA GLY A 6 -11.72 -13.76 7.21
C GLY A 6 -10.96 -12.45 7.36
N LEU A 7 -9.62 -12.52 7.45
CA LEU A 7 -8.75 -11.34 7.50
C LEU A 7 -8.86 -10.50 6.23
N LYS A 8 -8.75 -11.14 5.05
CA LYS A 8 -8.91 -10.47 3.75
C LYS A 8 -10.23 -9.71 3.66
N VAL A 9 -11.35 -10.36 3.96
CA VAL A 9 -12.69 -9.74 3.89
C VAL A 9 -12.81 -8.57 4.87
N TYR A 10 -12.19 -8.68 6.06
CA TYR A 10 -12.18 -7.59 7.03
C TYR A 10 -11.39 -6.37 6.54
N ILE A 11 -10.19 -6.58 5.99
CA ILE A 11 -9.34 -5.49 5.47
C ILE A 11 -10.08 -4.75 4.36
N ILE A 12 -10.59 -5.46 3.34
CA ILE A 12 -11.32 -4.86 2.22
C ILE A 12 -12.49 -4.00 2.71
N LYS A 13 -13.37 -4.57 3.56
CA LYS A 13 -14.53 -3.83 4.10
C LYS A 13 -14.14 -2.63 4.97
N SER A 14 -12.94 -2.63 5.54
CA SER A 14 -12.47 -1.52 6.37
C SER A 14 -11.91 -0.40 5.51
N ILE A 15 -11.18 -0.76 4.45
CA ILE A 15 -10.73 0.17 3.40
C ILE A 15 -11.94 0.80 2.68
N ASP A 16 -12.97 0.01 2.32
CA ASP A 16 -14.20 0.52 1.69
C ASP A 16 -14.95 1.52 2.58
N ARG A 17 -14.81 1.40 3.90
CA ARG A 17 -15.38 2.32 4.90
C ARG A 17 -14.42 3.46 5.26
N LYS A 18 -13.27 3.53 4.62
CA LYS A 18 -12.20 4.52 4.85
C LYS A 18 -11.79 4.60 6.32
N LEU A 19 -11.67 3.44 6.98
CA LEU A 19 -11.17 3.39 8.35
C LEU A 19 -9.65 3.68 8.36
N PRO A 20 -9.12 4.41 9.35
CA PRO A 20 -7.68 4.64 9.46
C PRO A 20 -6.91 3.32 9.43
N LEU A 21 -5.89 3.20 8.57
CA LEU A 21 -5.12 1.96 8.42
C LEU A 21 -4.49 1.48 9.76
N PRO A 22 -3.96 2.36 10.63
CA PRO A 22 -3.47 1.95 11.95
C PRO A 22 -4.56 1.28 12.82
N ASP A 23 -5.80 1.75 12.77
CA ASP A 23 -6.91 1.14 13.52
C ASP A 23 -7.28 -0.24 12.95
N VAL A 24 -7.24 -0.38 11.62
CA VAL A 24 -7.48 -1.66 10.93
C VAL A 24 -6.40 -2.68 11.31
N ALA A 25 -5.13 -2.26 11.37
CA ALA A 25 -4.01 -3.08 11.77
C ALA A 25 -4.17 -3.54 13.22
N HIS A 26 -4.40 -2.59 14.14
CA HIS A 26 -4.59 -2.86 15.56
C HIS A 26 -5.75 -3.83 15.84
N ALA A 27 -6.88 -3.69 15.13
CA ALA A 27 -8.03 -4.59 15.27
C ALA A 27 -7.78 -6.05 14.84
N LYS A 28 -6.61 -6.33 14.25
CA LYS A 28 -6.16 -7.65 13.81
C LYS A 28 -4.82 -8.06 14.41
N ASP A 29 -4.37 -7.37 15.46
CA ASP A 29 -3.08 -7.60 16.11
C ASP A 29 -1.90 -7.53 15.10
N LEU A 30 -2.02 -6.63 14.12
CA LEU A 30 -0.99 -6.30 13.14
C LEU A 30 -0.40 -4.93 13.45
N ASP A 31 0.86 -4.74 13.08
CA ASP A 31 1.42 -3.41 12.85
C ASP A 31 1.07 -2.92 11.43
N LEU A 32 1.40 -1.66 11.14
CA LEU A 32 1.08 -1.07 9.84
C LEU A 32 1.81 -1.80 8.70
N SER A 33 3.09 -2.14 8.87
CA SER A 33 3.86 -2.90 7.87
C SER A 33 3.21 -4.25 7.55
N GLY A 34 2.75 -4.98 8.59
CA GLY A 34 2.03 -6.24 8.44
C GLY A 34 0.68 -6.08 7.76
N LEU A 35 -0.06 -4.99 8.04
CA LEU A 35 -1.28 -4.67 7.32
C LEU A 35 -1.00 -4.38 5.83
N LEU A 36 0.01 -3.56 5.52
CA LEU A 36 0.42 -3.27 4.14
C LEU A 36 0.80 -4.56 3.38
N SER A 37 1.48 -5.50 4.04
CA SER A 37 1.78 -6.81 3.44
C SER A 37 0.53 -7.64 3.14
N GLU A 38 -0.50 -7.57 3.98
CA GLU A 38 -1.78 -8.23 3.69
C GLU A 38 -2.54 -7.52 2.56
N ILE A 39 -2.45 -6.18 2.46
CA ILE A 39 -3.02 -5.41 1.34
C ILE A 39 -2.34 -5.77 0.02
N GLU A 40 -1.01 -5.84 -0.02
CA GLU A 40 -0.24 -6.30 -1.19
C GLU A 40 -0.67 -7.70 -1.65
N ARG A 41 -0.89 -8.63 -0.71
CA ARG A 41 -1.42 -9.97 -1.01
C ARG A 41 -2.84 -9.91 -1.60
N ILE A 42 -3.68 -9.00 -1.13
CA ILE A 42 -5.03 -8.79 -1.65
C ILE A 42 -4.97 -8.33 -3.11
N ILE A 43 -4.11 -7.36 -3.42
CA ILE A 43 -3.89 -6.84 -4.77
C ILE A 43 -3.33 -7.92 -5.69
N SER A 44 -2.32 -8.66 -5.23
CA SER A 44 -1.74 -9.80 -5.96
C SER A 44 -2.78 -10.90 -6.28
N SER A 45 -3.88 -10.96 -5.52
CA SER A 45 -5.00 -11.87 -5.81
C SER A 45 -6.03 -11.30 -6.80
N GLY A 46 -5.75 -10.17 -7.43
CA GLY A 46 -6.61 -9.50 -8.43
C GLY A 46 -7.76 -8.68 -7.82
N THR A 47 -7.67 -8.32 -6.54
CA THR A 47 -8.69 -7.49 -5.86
C THR A 47 -8.22 -6.05 -5.79
N LYS A 48 -8.96 -5.13 -6.42
CA LYS A 48 -8.72 -3.69 -6.31
C LYS A 48 -9.05 -3.20 -4.90
N VAL A 49 -8.22 -2.29 -4.40
CA VAL A 49 -8.41 -1.56 -3.14
C VAL A 49 -8.12 -0.08 -3.40
N ASP A 50 -8.79 0.79 -2.67
CA ASP A 50 -8.57 2.24 -2.76
C ASP A 50 -8.15 2.74 -1.38
N ILE A 51 -6.87 3.11 -1.25
CA ILE A 51 -6.30 3.66 -0.02
C ILE A 51 -5.93 5.15 -0.19
N ASP A 52 -6.46 5.82 -1.21
CA ASP A 52 -6.11 7.22 -1.51
C ASP A 52 -6.37 8.15 -0.33
N TYR A 53 -7.47 7.91 0.40
CA TYR A 53 -7.81 8.66 1.61
C TYR A 53 -6.71 8.62 2.68
N TYR A 54 -5.91 7.56 2.74
CA TYR A 54 -4.81 7.45 3.69
C TYR A 54 -3.54 8.10 3.11
N ILE A 55 -3.27 7.89 1.82
CA ILE A 55 -2.10 8.45 1.13
C ILE A 55 -2.15 9.98 1.16
N GLU A 56 -3.29 10.59 0.81
CA GLU A 56 -3.51 12.04 0.79
C GLU A 56 -3.24 12.70 2.15
N GLU A 57 -3.42 11.97 3.24
CA GLU A 57 -3.21 12.47 4.61
C GLU A 57 -1.78 12.24 5.14
N HIS A 58 -1.05 11.25 4.61
CA HIS A 58 0.18 10.74 5.23
C HIS A 58 1.43 10.83 4.33
N VAL A 59 1.27 11.08 3.03
CA VAL A 59 2.37 11.20 2.07
C VAL A 59 2.31 12.58 1.43
N ASP A 60 3.43 13.30 1.39
CA ASP A 60 3.50 14.60 0.73
C ASP A 60 3.14 14.49 -0.77
N GLU A 61 2.41 15.46 -1.31
CA GLU A 61 1.93 15.43 -2.70
C GLU A 61 3.09 15.28 -3.71
N TYR A 62 4.24 15.92 -3.46
CA TYR A 62 5.41 15.77 -4.30
C TYR A 62 5.99 14.35 -4.22
N HIS A 63 6.02 13.76 -3.01
CA HIS A 63 6.48 12.38 -2.84
C HIS A 63 5.55 11.39 -3.57
N GLN A 64 4.24 11.63 -3.52
CA GLN A 64 3.27 10.81 -4.24
C GLN A 64 3.53 10.82 -5.74
N GLU A 65 3.72 12.02 -6.33
CA GLU A 65 3.99 12.19 -7.76
C GLU A 65 5.28 11.47 -8.17
N GLU A 66 6.39 11.70 -7.47
CA GLU A 66 7.68 11.10 -7.82
C GLU A 66 7.69 9.57 -7.70
N ILE A 67 7.10 9.02 -6.64
CA ILE A 67 7.01 7.55 -6.49
C ILE A 67 6.09 6.96 -7.58
N TYR A 68 4.98 7.63 -7.92
CA TYR A 68 4.06 7.15 -8.93
C TYR A 68 4.70 7.16 -10.33
N ASP A 69 5.42 8.24 -10.66
CA ASP A 69 6.16 8.37 -11.91
C ASP A 69 7.24 7.30 -12.02
N TYR A 70 7.98 7.01 -10.93
CA TYR A 70 8.94 5.91 -10.89
C TYR A 70 8.29 4.58 -11.30
N PHE A 71 7.18 4.19 -10.66
CA PHE A 71 6.52 2.91 -10.97
C PHE A 71 5.89 2.88 -12.36
N SER A 72 5.54 4.04 -12.92
CA SER A 72 5.01 4.15 -14.29
C SER A 72 6.06 3.78 -15.35
N ASP A 73 7.33 4.07 -15.09
CA ASP A 73 8.45 3.79 -16.00
C ASP A 73 9.26 2.53 -15.63
N ALA A 74 9.14 2.04 -14.40
CA ALA A 74 9.93 0.90 -13.90
C ALA A 74 9.53 -0.43 -14.56
N GLU A 75 10.54 -1.27 -14.85
CA GLU A 75 10.32 -2.64 -15.37
C GLU A 75 9.79 -3.60 -14.30
N THR A 76 9.98 -3.26 -13.02
CA THR A 76 9.55 -4.08 -11.89
C THR A 76 8.88 -3.22 -10.83
N ASP A 77 8.01 -3.85 -10.03
CA ASP A 77 7.40 -3.24 -8.86
C ASP A 77 8.21 -3.52 -7.58
N SER A 78 9.54 -3.64 -7.65
CA SER A 78 10.38 -3.87 -6.48
C SER A 78 10.43 -2.63 -5.59
N VAL A 79 9.95 -2.74 -4.34
CA VAL A 79 10.06 -1.66 -3.34
C VAL A 79 11.52 -1.32 -3.05
N LYS A 80 12.39 -2.35 -3.03
CA LYS A 80 13.81 -2.15 -2.79
C LYS A 80 14.46 -1.35 -3.92
N ASP A 81 14.17 -1.72 -5.17
CA ASP A 81 14.77 -1.05 -6.33
C ASP A 81 14.25 0.39 -6.43
N ALA A 82 12.99 0.63 -6.03
CA ALA A 82 12.42 1.97 -5.90
C ALA A 82 13.16 2.82 -4.86
N LEU A 83 13.43 2.26 -3.68
CA LEU A 83 14.19 2.96 -2.64
C LEU A 83 15.65 3.23 -3.03
N ASP A 84 16.29 2.28 -3.72
CA ASP A 84 17.65 2.42 -4.23
C ASP A 84 17.75 3.54 -5.29
N GLU A 85 16.74 3.72 -6.14
CA GLU A 85 16.70 4.75 -7.20
C GLU A 85 16.22 6.12 -6.70
N LEU A 86 15.13 6.16 -5.93
CA LEU A 86 14.54 7.39 -5.40
C LEU A 86 15.37 7.99 -4.26
N GLY A 87 16.09 7.13 -3.51
CA GLY A 87 16.94 7.53 -2.40
C GLY A 87 16.26 7.42 -1.04
N GLU A 88 16.74 6.46 -0.23
CA GLU A 88 16.27 6.18 1.15
C GLU A 88 16.38 7.37 2.13
N ALA A 89 17.09 8.44 1.77
CA ALA A 89 17.19 9.65 2.58
C ALA A 89 15.99 10.60 2.44
N GLU A 90 15.29 10.55 1.30
CA GLU A 90 14.10 11.36 1.02
C GLU A 90 12.81 10.56 1.18
N PHE A 91 12.82 9.28 0.77
CA PHE A 91 11.63 8.44 0.75
C PHE A 91 11.72 7.31 1.77
N SER A 92 10.67 7.16 2.58
CA SER A 92 10.53 6.01 3.47
C SER A 92 9.95 4.80 2.74
N GLU A 93 10.28 3.60 3.21
CA GLU A 93 9.68 2.35 2.72
C GLU A 93 8.15 2.37 2.79
N GLU A 94 7.58 3.00 3.83
CA GLU A 94 6.13 3.12 3.99
C GLU A 94 5.50 3.96 2.88
N GLU A 95 6.04 5.14 2.58
CA GLU A 95 5.56 6.00 1.49
C GLU A 95 5.64 5.28 0.14
N VAL A 96 6.78 4.65 -0.14
CA VAL A 96 6.98 3.88 -1.38
C VAL A 96 5.95 2.76 -1.51
N ARG A 97 5.72 2.01 -0.43
CA ARG A 97 4.73 0.91 -0.43
C ARG A 97 3.30 1.40 -0.60
N LEU A 98 2.93 2.51 0.04
CA LEU A 98 1.61 3.11 -0.06
C LEU A 98 1.29 3.54 -1.50
N VAL A 99 2.18 4.31 -2.14
CA VAL A 99 1.98 4.78 -3.51
C VAL A 99 2.07 3.62 -4.50
N ARG A 100 2.95 2.64 -4.27
CA ARG A 100 2.99 1.40 -5.06
C ARG A 100 1.67 0.63 -5.02
N ILE A 101 1.06 0.51 -3.84
CA ILE A 101 -0.25 -0.15 -3.67
C ILE A 101 -1.30 0.55 -4.54
N LYS A 102 -1.34 1.90 -4.52
CA LYS A 102 -2.21 2.70 -5.38
C LYS A 102 -1.94 2.38 -6.86
N PHE A 103 -0.68 2.50 -7.30
CA PHE A 103 -0.27 2.25 -8.67
C PHE A 103 -0.71 0.88 -9.19
N ILE A 104 -0.43 -0.20 -8.45
CA ILE A 104 -0.80 -1.56 -8.89
C ILE A 104 -2.33 -1.73 -8.88
N SER A 105 -3.05 -1.10 -7.96
CA SER A 105 -4.52 -1.17 -7.94
C SER A 105 -5.16 -0.49 -9.17
N GLU A 106 -4.55 0.60 -9.64
CA GLU A 106 -5.00 1.37 -10.81
C GLU A 106 -4.58 0.73 -12.15
N VAL A 107 -3.30 0.34 -12.28
CA VAL A 107 -2.68 -0.09 -13.54
C VAL A 107 -2.61 -1.62 -13.68
N GLY A 108 -2.49 -2.34 -12.56
CA GLY A 108 -2.19 -3.77 -12.51
C GLY A 108 -3.39 -4.72 -12.68
N ASN A 109 -4.58 -4.21 -13.01
CA ASN A 109 -5.80 -5.03 -13.21
C ASN A 109 -6.72 -4.49 -14.31
#